data_AF-A0A9D4YCP5-F1
#
_entry.id   AF-A0A9D4YCP5-F1
#
_cell.length_a   1.000
_cell.length_b   1.000
_cell.length_c   1.000
_cell.angle_alpha   90.00
_cell.angle_beta   90.00
_cell.angle_gamma   90.00
#
_symmetry.space_group_name_H-M   'P 1'
#
loop_
_entity.id
_entity.type
_entity.pdbx_description
1 polymer ?
#
loop_
_entity_poly.entity_id
_entity_poly.type
_entity_poly.pdbx_seq_one_letter_code
_entity_poly.pdbx_strand_id
1 'polypeptide(L)'
;RVKSVMSAKEANMLRKQVNNLELEWEINEDSQLQENVEEILEVLEPQTQQLQSLTVRGYTGAYFPQWMSSSSLTILTHLELVSCESCLHLPDLGKLPSLKN
;
A
#
# COMPACT_ATOMS: atom_id res chain seq x y z
N ARG A 1 5.84 8.67 -14.38
CA ARG A 1 5.03 7.51 -14.80
C ARG A 1 5.80 6.26 -14.43
N VAL A 2 5.44 5.65 -13.30
CA VAL A 2 6.08 4.45 -12.78
C VAL A 2 5.48 3.26 -13.52
N LYS A 3 6.31 2.46 -14.20
CA LYS A 3 5.86 1.40 -15.13
C LYS A 3 6.45 0.02 -14.82
N SER A 4 7.18 -0.14 -13.71
CA SER A 4 7.83 -1.41 -13.32
C SER A 4 8.19 -1.40 -11.83
N VAL A 5 8.43 -2.59 -11.24
CA VAL A 5 9.00 -2.79 -9.88
C VAL A 5 10.20 -1.86 -9.65
N MET A 6 11.03 -1.63 -10.67
CA MET A 6 12.15 -0.69 -10.59
C MET A 6 11.73 0.76 -10.39
N SER A 7 10.65 1.23 -11.02
CA SER A 7 10.19 2.61 -10.80
C SER A 7 9.34 2.74 -9.53
N ALA A 8 8.73 1.67 -9.00
CA ALA A 8 8.23 1.64 -7.62
C ALA A 8 9.42 1.71 -6.63
N LYS A 9 10.52 1.03 -6.95
CA LYS A 9 11.81 1.06 -6.24
C LYS A 9 12.65 2.33 -6.49
N GLU A 10 12.24 3.23 -7.40
CA GLU A 10 12.77 4.60 -7.55
C GLU A 10 11.84 5.66 -6.96
N ALA A 11 10.52 5.49 -7.06
CA ALA A 11 9.55 6.25 -6.28
C ALA A 11 9.72 6.00 -4.78
N ASN A 12 10.32 4.84 -4.46
CA ASN A 12 10.99 4.47 -3.24
C ASN A 12 11.36 5.64 -2.37
N MET A 13 10.34 5.92 -1.57
CA MET A 13 10.30 6.85 -0.49
C MET A 13 11.18 6.39 0.68
N LEU A 14 12.11 5.43 0.50
CA LEU A 14 13.05 4.97 1.54
C LEU A 14 13.91 6.09 2.16
N ARG A 15 13.88 7.33 1.63
CA ARG A 15 14.60 8.48 2.20
C ARG A 15 13.75 9.70 2.56
N LYS A 16 12.44 9.69 2.27
CA LYS A 16 11.54 10.73 2.80
C LYS A 16 10.76 10.11 3.95
N GLN A 17 10.81 10.73 5.12
CA GLN A 17 9.89 10.43 6.22
C GLN A 17 8.48 10.68 5.70
N VAL A 18 7.82 9.64 5.25
CA VAL A 18 6.51 9.74 4.60
C VAL A 18 5.48 9.38 5.64
N ASN A 19 4.93 10.42 6.24
CA ASN A 19 3.80 10.29 7.15
C ASN A 19 2.52 9.94 6.39
N ASN A 20 2.43 10.30 5.10
CA ASN A 20 1.26 10.06 4.25
C ASN A 20 1.67 9.32 2.98
N LEU A 21 1.35 8.04 2.89
CA LEU A 21 1.62 7.22 1.72
C LEU A 21 0.35 7.10 0.88
N GLU A 22 0.41 7.59 -0.35
CA GLU A 22 -0.65 7.36 -1.35
C GLU A 22 -0.10 6.50 -2.47
N LEU A 23 -0.81 5.40 -2.75
CA LEU A 23 -0.48 4.43 -3.77
C LEU A 23 -1.67 4.34 -4.73
N GLU A 24 -1.41 4.56 -6.01
CA GLU A 24 -2.43 4.54 -7.06
C GLU A 24 -1.97 3.63 -8.21
N TRP A 25 -2.85 2.73 -8.61
CA TRP A 25 -2.67 1.87 -9.79
C TRP A 25 -3.61 2.35 -10.89
N GLU A 26 -3.04 2.66 -12.06
CA GLU A 26 -3.83 2.91 -13.26
C GLU A 26 -4.42 1.57 -13.75
N ILE A 27 -5.75 1.47 -13.79
CA ILE A 27 -6.47 0.34 -14.37
C ILE A 27 -6.61 0.58 -15.88
N ASN A 28 -5.69 0.05 -16.67
CA ASN A 28 -5.69 0.10 -18.14
C ASN A 28 -5.42 -1.30 -18.73
N GLU A 29 -5.55 -1.51 -20.05
CA GLU A 29 -5.34 -2.83 -20.66
C GLU A 29 -3.93 -3.40 -20.40
N ASP A 30 -2.94 -2.52 -20.21
CA ASP A 30 -1.57 -2.84 -19.75
C ASP A 30 -1.47 -3.22 -18.26
N SER A 31 -2.52 -3.05 -17.45
CA SER A 31 -2.53 -3.47 -16.04
C SER A 31 -2.43 -4.99 -15.87
N GLN A 32 -2.75 -5.77 -16.92
CA GLN A 32 -2.48 -7.22 -16.95
C GLN A 32 -0.99 -7.54 -17.11
N LEU A 33 -0.17 -6.58 -17.53
CA LEU A 33 1.29 -6.68 -17.63
C LEU A 33 2.00 -6.06 -16.42
N GLN A 34 1.27 -5.43 -15.49
CA GLN A 34 1.87 -4.96 -14.25
C GLN A 34 2.31 -6.19 -13.43
N GLU A 35 3.63 -6.27 -13.19
CA GLU A 35 4.25 -7.21 -12.27
C GLU A 35 3.43 -7.28 -10.97
N ASN A 36 3.26 -8.49 -10.41
CA ASN A 36 2.41 -8.80 -9.26
C ASN A 36 2.31 -7.62 -8.28
N VAL A 37 1.19 -6.89 -8.32
CA VAL A 37 0.99 -5.68 -7.50
C VAL A 37 1.13 -5.98 -6.01
N GLU A 38 0.84 -7.22 -5.61
CA GLU A 38 1.06 -7.76 -4.26
C GLU A 38 2.54 -7.78 -3.89
N GLU A 39 3.42 -8.23 -4.79
CA GLU A 39 4.86 -8.28 -4.58
C GLU A 39 5.46 -6.86 -4.55
N ILE A 40 4.96 -5.96 -5.40
CA ILE A 40 5.33 -4.54 -5.36
C ILE A 40 4.97 -3.94 -4.00
N LEU A 41 3.76 -4.21 -3.50
CA LEU A 41 3.31 -3.70 -2.21
C LEU A 41 4.13 -4.25 -1.05
N GLU A 42 4.45 -5.54 -1.08
CA GLU A 42 5.27 -6.21 -0.07
C GLU A 42 6.71 -5.64 -0.05
N VAL A 43 7.35 -5.48 -1.21
CA VAL A 43 8.73 -4.96 -1.32
C VAL A 43 8.82 -3.46 -1.00
N LEU A 44 7.74 -2.70 -1.20
CA LEU A 44 7.72 -1.27 -0.93
C LEU A 44 7.82 -0.95 0.57
N GLU A 45 7.42 -1.88 1.45
CA GLU A 45 7.39 -1.78 2.92
C GLU A 45 7.83 -0.41 3.46
N PRO A 46 6.90 0.55 3.63
CA PRO A 46 7.26 1.88 4.09
C PRO A 46 7.81 1.82 5.52
N GLN A 47 8.36 2.94 6.00
CA GLN A 47 8.71 3.09 7.42
C GLN A 47 7.43 3.09 8.28
N THR A 48 6.92 1.89 8.58
CA THR A 48 5.64 1.64 9.26
C THR A 48 5.49 2.40 10.58
N GLN A 49 6.61 2.65 11.28
CA GLN A 49 6.67 3.40 12.53
C GLN A 49 6.35 4.91 12.40
N GLN A 50 6.45 5.47 11.19
CA GLN A 50 6.20 6.89 10.91
C GLN A 50 4.98 7.11 9.99
N LEU A 51 4.31 6.02 9.58
CA LEU A 51 3.18 6.12 8.67
C LEU A 51 1.90 6.51 9.42
N GLN A 52 1.39 7.70 9.15
CA GLN A 52 0.20 8.28 9.78
C GLN A 52 -1.07 8.13 8.92
N SER A 53 -0.93 8.21 7.59
CA SER A 53 -2.02 8.02 6.63
C SER A 53 -1.59 7.11 5.50
N LEU A 54 -2.46 6.17 5.12
CA LEU A 54 -2.26 5.29 3.98
C LEU A 54 -3.49 5.35 3.07
N THR A 55 -3.28 5.68 1.80
CA THR A 55 -4.34 5.69 0.78
C THR A 55 -3.92 4.76 -0.35
N VAL A 56 -4.80 3.83 -0.73
CA VAL A 56 -4.57 2.83 -1.79
C VAL A 56 -5.72 2.96 -2.79
N ARG A 57 -5.43 3.31 -4.05
CA ARG A 57 -6.42 3.56 -5.11
C ARG A 57 -6.20 2.64 -6.30
N GLY A 58 -7.26 1.94 -6.75
CA GLY A 58 -7.21 1.10 -7.95
C GLY A 58 -6.42 -0.20 -7.80
N TYR A 59 -6.18 -0.66 -6.56
CA TYR A 59 -5.41 -1.87 -6.31
C TYR A 59 -6.13 -3.11 -6.84
N THR A 60 -5.44 -3.84 -7.72
CA THR A 60 -5.96 -5.03 -8.41
C THR A 60 -5.52 -6.35 -7.78
N GLY A 61 -4.75 -6.30 -6.69
CA GLY A 61 -4.29 -7.49 -5.97
C GLY A 61 -5.41 -8.12 -5.14
N ALA A 62 -5.35 -9.44 -4.99
CA ALA A 62 -6.30 -10.18 -4.18
C ALA A 62 -5.99 -10.08 -2.69
N TYR A 63 -4.71 -9.96 -2.34
CA TYR A 63 -4.21 -9.93 -0.97
C TYR A 63 -3.44 -8.65 -0.66
N PHE A 64 -3.54 -8.17 0.59
CA PHE A 64 -2.69 -7.08 1.09
C PHE A 64 -1.40 -7.64 1.73
N PRO A 65 -0.30 -6.88 1.66
CA PRO A 65 0.98 -7.26 2.24
C PRO A 65 0.92 -7.34 3.77
N GLN A 66 1.85 -8.11 4.34
CA GLN A 66 1.85 -8.37 5.79
C GLN A 66 2.07 -7.10 6.61
N TRP A 67 2.87 -6.16 6.11
CA TRP A 67 3.15 -4.91 6.81
C TRP A 67 1.91 -4.03 7.00
N MET A 68 0.88 -4.13 6.14
CA MET A 68 -0.40 -3.41 6.32
C MET A 68 -1.23 -3.93 7.49
N SER A 69 -0.97 -5.16 7.93
CA SER A 69 -1.59 -5.77 9.11
C SER A 69 -0.66 -5.77 10.33
N SER A 70 0.51 -5.14 10.22
CA SER A 70 1.53 -5.18 11.25
C SER A 70 1.25 -4.19 12.36
N SER A 71 1.44 -4.62 13.60
CA SER A 71 1.40 -3.74 14.78
C SER A 71 2.50 -2.67 14.78
N SER A 72 3.46 -2.75 13.85
CA SER A 72 4.49 -1.72 13.64
C SER A 72 3.92 -0.40 13.11
N LEU A 73 2.70 -0.41 12.56
CA LEU A 73 1.94 0.77 12.15
C LEU A 73 1.33 1.49 13.37
N THR A 74 2.19 1.91 14.30
CA THR A 74 1.79 2.39 15.62
C THR A 74 1.10 3.75 15.59
N ILE A 75 1.36 4.57 14.57
CA ILE A 75 0.80 5.92 14.44
C ILE A 75 -0.15 6.06 13.25
N LEU A 76 -0.47 4.96 12.57
CA LEU A 76 -1.39 4.96 11.45
C LEU A 76 -2.79 5.29 11.98
N THR A 77 -3.30 6.45 11.60
CA THR A 77 -4.61 6.96 12.04
C THR A 77 -5.65 6.92 10.95
N HIS A 78 -5.22 6.95 9.69
CA HIS A 78 -6.10 6.98 8.52
C HIS A 78 -5.68 5.91 7.53
N LEU A 79 -6.65 5.12 7.09
CA LEU A 79 -6.50 4.15 6.02
C LEU A 79 -7.67 4.35 5.06
N GLU A 80 -7.37 4.57 3.78
CA GLU A 80 -8.37 4.72 2.73
C GLU A 80 -8.07 3.71 1.61
N LEU A 81 -9.04 2.87 1.30
CA LEU A 81 -8.97 1.92 0.19
C LEU A 81 -10.05 2.31 -0.82
N VAL A 82 -9.65 2.72 -2.03
CA VAL A 82 -10.55 3.20 -3.09
C VAL A 82 -10.39 2.33 -4.32
N SER A 83 -11.50 1.94 -4.94
CA SER A 83 -11.49 1.13 -6.17
C SER A 83 -10.62 -0.14 -6.07
N CYS A 84 -10.62 -0.78 -4.89
CA CYS A 84 -9.90 -2.02 -4.60
C CYS A 84 -10.82 -3.24 -4.86
N GLU A 85 -11.40 -3.31 -6.06
CA GLU A 85 -12.50 -4.25 -6.38
C GLU A 85 -12.05 -5.72 -6.44
N SER A 86 -10.77 -5.97 -6.71
CA SER A 86 -10.21 -7.33 -6.78
C SER A 86 -9.84 -7.91 -5.41
N CYS A 87 -9.90 -7.13 -4.33
CA CYS A 87 -9.48 -7.58 -3.01
C CYS A 87 -10.46 -8.62 -2.44
N LEU A 88 -9.95 -9.82 -2.18
CA LEU A 88 -10.72 -10.90 -1.55
C LEU A 88 -10.73 -10.76 -0.02
N HIS A 89 -9.66 -10.19 0.54
CA HIS A 89 -9.48 -10.02 1.96
C HIS A 89 -8.95 -8.62 2.28
N LEU A 90 -9.48 -8.01 3.34
CA LEU A 90 -8.93 -6.79 3.93
C LEU A 90 -7.78 -7.16 4.89
N PRO A 91 -6.83 -6.24 5.14
CA PRO A 91 -5.81 -6.44 6.16
C PRO A 91 -6.47 -6.54 7.55
N ASP A 92 -5.76 -7.11 8.53
CA ASP A 92 -6.23 -7.18 9.92
C ASP A 92 -6.17 -5.81 10.61
N LEU A 93 -7.08 -4.91 10.22
CA LEU A 93 -7.11 -3.53 10.70
C LEU A 93 -7.30 -3.43 12.22
N GLY A 94 -7.91 -4.44 12.83
CA GLY A 94 -8.09 -4.51 14.28
C GLY A 94 -6.79 -4.68 15.09
N LYS A 95 -5.66 -5.01 14.44
CA LYS A 95 -4.34 -5.07 15.08
C LYS A 95 -3.64 -3.72 15.12
N LEU A 96 -4.18 -2.70 14.45
CA LEU A 96 -3.57 -1.39 14.31
C LEU A 96 -3.99 -0.51 15.51
N PRO A 97 -3.05 -0.12 16.39
CA PRO A 97 -3.37 0.47 17.68
C PRO A 97 -3.94 1.89 17.59
N SER A 98 -3.64 2.63 16.51
CA SER A 98 -4.02 4.04 16.34
C SER A 98 -5.03 4.28 15.23
N LEU A 99 -5.43 3.23 14.50
CA LEU A 99 -6.34 3.37 13.37
C LEU A 99 -7.74 3.68 13.89
N LYS A 100 -8.28 4.83 13.50
CA LYS A 100 -9.62 5.25 13.90
C LYS A 100 -10.61 4.79 12.84
N ASN A 101 -11.60 4.00 13.26
CA ASN A 101 -12.81 3.73 12.48
C ASN A 101 -13.79 4.90 12.59
#